data_AF-A0A7J9LHY7-F1
#
_entry.id   AF-A0A7J9LHY7-F1
#
_cell.length_a   1.000
_cell.length_b   1.000
_cell.length_c   1.000
_cell.angle_alpha   90.00
_cell.angle_beta   90.00
_cell.angle_gamma   90.00
#
_symmetry.space_group_name_H-M   'P 1'
#
loop_
_entity.id
_entity.type
_entity.pdbx_description
1 polymer ?
#
loop_
_entity_poly.entity_id
_entity_poly.type
_entity_poly.pdbx_seq_one_letter_code
_entity_poly.pdbx_strand_id
1 'polypeptide(L)' 'MFQHLQIADPVEIGKMIDKVISENPKQLEQYRGGKTKLQGFFAGQVMKLSKGKANPGLLNKILLEKLNGQS' A
#
# COMPACT_ATOMS: atom_id res chain seq x y z
N MET A 1 21.26 -19.63 0.22
CA MET A 1 20.88 -18.21 0.35
C MET A 1 19.58 -18.00 -0.42
N PHE A 2 18.44 -18.00 0.27
CA PHE A 2 17.14 -17.76 -0.37
C PHE A 2 17.04 -16.26 -0.68
N GLN A 3 17.30 -15.87 -1.93
CA GLN A 3 16.89 -14.54 -2.38
C GLN A 3 15.36 -14.51 -2.32
N HIS A 4 14.81 -13.74 -1.39
CA HIS A 4 13.38 -13.48 -1.32
C HIS A 4 13.00 -12.70 -2.58
N LEU A 5 12.41 -13.38 -3.55
CA LEU A 5 11.87 -12.74 -4.75
C LEU A 5 10.80 -11.73 -4.31
N GLN A 6 11.13 -10.45 -4.39
CA GLN A 6 10.18 -9.39 -4.09
C GLN A 6 9.23 -9.22 -5.27
N ILE A 7 7.95 -9.00 -4.97
CA ILE A 7 6.98 -8.52 -5.94
C ILE A 7 7.37 -7.07 -6.25
N ALA A 8 7.92 -6.86 -7.44
CA ALA A 8 8.35 -5.55 -7.95
C ALA A 8 7.50 -5.10 -9.15
N ASP A 9 6.40 -5.82 -9.43
CA ASP A 9 5.45 -5.42 -10.47
C ASP A 9 4.52 -4.32 -9.94
N PRO A 10 4.51 -3.12 -10.55
CA PRO A 10 3.71 -2.00 -10.07
C PRO A 10 2.20 -2.26 -10.21
N VAL A 11 1.78 -3.07 -11.18
CA VAL A 11 0.37 -3.40 -11.41
C VAL A 11 -0.14 -4.32 -10.30
N GLU A 12 0.62 -5.36 -9.95
CA GLU A 12 0.30 -6.24 -8.83
C GLU A 12 0.25 -5.46 -7.51
N ILE A 13 1.27 -4.65 -7.21
CA ILE A 13 1.29 -3.84 -5.99
C ILE A 13 0.11 -2.86 -5.96
N GLY A 14 -0.19 -2.21 -7.09
CA GLY A 14 -1.34 -1.33 -7.25
C GLY A 14 -2.66 -2.01 -6.90
N LYS A 15 -2.90 -3.22 -7.44
CA LYS A 15 -4.09 -4.03 -7.13
C LYS A 15 -4.22 -4.35 -5.64
N MET A 16 -3.11 -4.70 -4.98
CA MET A 16 -3.11 -4.96 -3.54
C MET A 16 -3.45 -3.70 -2.74
N ILE A 17 -2.91 -2.56 -3.13
CA ILE A 17 -3.22 -1.27 -2.50
C ILE A 17 -4.70 -0.91 -2.69
N ASP A 18 -5.22 -1.00 -3.92
CA ASP A 18 -6.65 -0.72 -4.20
C ASP A 18 -7.56 -1.60 -3.34
N LYS A 19 -7.24 -2.88 -3.22
CA LYS A 19 -7.99 -3.78 -2.35
C LYS A 19 -7.96 -3.32 -0.89
N VAL A 20 -6.79 -3.03 -0.35
CA VAL A 20 -6.66 -2.56 1.04
C VAL A 20 -7.40 -1.25 1.26
N ILE A 21 -7.31 -0.29 0.33
CA ILE A 21 -8.03 0.98 0.41
C ILE A 21 -9.55 0.74 0.39
N SER A 22 -10.03 -0.10 -0.53
CA SER A 22 -11.44 -0.44 -0.65
C SER A 22 -11.99 -1.17 0.58
N GLU A 23 -11.16 -1.97 1.27
CA GLU A 23 -11.53 -2.63 2.52
C GLU A 23 -11.46 -1.71 3.75
N ASN A 24 -10.83 -0.53 3.63
CA ASN A 24 -10.60 0.41 4.73
C ASN A 24 -11.02 1.85 4.38
N PRO A 25 -12.28 2.09 3.94
CA PRO A 25 -12.73 3.41 3.49
C PRO A 25 -12.67 4.46 4.61
N LYS A 26 -12.98 4.10 5.85
CA LYS A 26 -12.93 5.01 7.01
C LYS A 26 -11.52 5.54 7.27
N GLN A 27 -10.51 4.68 7.13
CA GLN A 27 -9.11 5.04 7.29
C GLN A 27 -8.63 5.92 6.12
N LEU A 28 -9.16 5.70 4.91
CA LEU A 28 -8.85 6.56 3.77
C LEU A 28 -9.39 7.98 4.01
N GLU A 29 -10.64 8.09 4.46
CA GLU A 29 -11.25 9.38 4.82
C GLU A 29 -10.45 10.08 5.92
N GLN A 30 -10.05 9.36 6.96
CA GLN A 30 -9.22 9.90 8.03
C GLN A 30 -7.83 10.35 7.54
N TYR A 31 -7.20 9.60 6.64
CA TYR A 31 -5.92 9.99 6.03
C TYR A 31 -6.08 11.28 5.24
N ARG A 32 -7.10 11.36 4.38
CA ARG A 32 -7.43 12.55 3.58
C ARG A 32 -7.85 13.74 4.45
N GLY A 33 -8.40 13.47 5.63
CA GLY A 33 -8.67 14.46 6.69
C GLY A 33 -7.44 14.91 7.48
N GLY A 34 -6.23 14.53 7.06
CA GLY A 34 -4.96 14.99 7.65
C GLY A 34 -4.30 14.04 8.64
N LYS A 35 -4.87 12.84 8.89
CA LYS A 35 -4.20 11.81 9.72
C LYS A 35 -3.17 11.02 8.92
N THR A 36 -2.07 11.68 8.56
CA THR A 36 -0.97 11.11 7.76
C THR A 36 -0.34 9.85 8.35
N LYS A 37 -0.44 9.63 9.67
CA LYS A 37 0.00 8.39 10.33
C LYS A 37 -0.65 7.11 9.78
N LEU A 38 -1.82 7.24 9.14
CA LEU A 38 -2.50 6.10 8.50
C LEU A 38 -1.78 5.56 7.27
N GLN A 39 -0.83 6.28 6.69
CA GLN A 39 0.03 5.74 5.63
C GLN A 39 0.72 4.44 6.06
N GLY A 40 1.27 4.40 7.28
CA GLY A 40 1.93 3.20 7.81
C GLY A 40 0.95 2.05 8.05
N PHE A 41 -0.30 2.35 8.39
CA PHE A 41 -1.37 1.36 8.50
C PHE A 41 -1.65 0.70 7.14
N PHE A 42 -1.83 1.49 6.08
CA PHE A 42 -2.05 0.95 4.74
C PHE A 42 -0.85 0.15 4.23
N ALA A 43 0.37 0.66 4.42
CA ALA A 43 1.59 -0.06 4.04
C ALA A 43 1.71 -1.42 4.75
N GLY A 44 1.42 -1.46 6.06
CA GLY A 44 1.43 -2.70 6.84
C GLY A 44 0.40 -3.72 6.36
N GLN A 45 -0.81 -3.27 5.99
CA GLN A 45 -1.86 -4.13 5.46
C GLN A 45 -1.48 -4.73 4.10
N VAL A 46 -0.88 -3.95 3.20
CA VAL A 46 -0.39 -4.45 1.90
C VAL A 46 0.79 -5.40 2.08
N MET A 47 1.70 -5.10 3.01
CA MET A 47 2.80 -6.00 3.38
C MET A 47 2.28 -7.34 3.92
N LYS A 48 1.23 -7.32 4.73
CA LYS A 48 0.56 -8.54 5.22
C LYS A 48 -0.08 -9.32 4.06
N LEU A 49 -0.78 -8.64 3.16
CA LEU A 49 -1.45 -9.26 2.02
C LEU A 49 -0.47 -9.90 1.03
N SER A 50 0.67 -9.24 0.80
CA SER A 50 1.77 -9.77 -0.01
C SER A 50 2.64 -10.81 0.71
N LYS A 51 2.35 -11.14 1.98
CA LYS A 51 3.17 -12.02 2.84
C LYS A 51 4.62 -11.54 2.97
N GLY A 52 4.82 -10.23 3.06
CA GLY A 52 6.12 -9.59 3.15
C GLY A 52 6.93 -9.61 1.85
N LYS A 53 6.29 -9.95 0.72
CA LYS A 53 6.97 -10.03 -0.58
C LYS A 53 6.91 -8.73 -1.37
N ALA A 54 5.98 -7.81 -1.09
CA ALA A 54 5.93 -6.54 -1.80
C ALA A 54 7.25 -5.76 -1.64
N ASN A 55 7.76 -5.18 -2.72
CA ASN A 55 8.91 -4.31 -2.64
C ASN A 55 8.54 -3.03 -1.86
N PRO A 56 9.24 -2.70 -0.75
CA PRO A 56 8.85 -1.57 0.11
C PRO A 56 9.03 -0.20 -0.54
N GLY A 57 10.02 -0.04 -1.43
CA GLY A 57 10.23 1.22 -2.14
C GLY A 57 9.10 1.50 -3.12
N LEU A 58 8.77 0.52 -3.96
CA LEU A 58 7.68 0.62 -4.93
C LEU A 58 6.32 0.70 -4.25
N LEU A 59 6.10 -0.07 -3.18
CA LEU A 59 4.88 -0.01 -2.37
C LEU A 59 4.63 1.41 -1.86
N ASN A 60 5.60 2.01 -1.17
CA ASN A 60 5.41 3.33 -0.57
C ASN A 60 5.11 4.40 -1.62
N LYS A 61 5.77 4.32 -2.79
CA LYS A 61 5.53 5.24 -3.91
C LYS A 61 4.07 5.16 -4.39
N ILE A 62 3.64 3.97 -4.83
CA ILE A 62 2.30 3.76 -5.40
C ILE A 62 1.21 4.01 -4.35
N LEU A 63 1.47 3.62 -3.09
CA LEU A 63 0.54 3.85 -2.00
C LEU A 63 0.29 5.34 -1.77
N LEU A 64 1.35 6.15 -1.75
CA LEU A 64 1.23 7.60 -1.58
C LEU A 64 0.43 8.23 -2.72
N GLU A 65 0.72 7.85 -3.97
CA GLU A 65 -0.01 8.31 -5.16
C GLU A 65 -1.51 8.02 -5.02
N LYS A 66 -1.89 6.79 -4.66
CA LYS A 66 -3.29 6.38 -4.49
C LYS A 66 -3.99 7.06 -3.31
N LEU A 67 -3.32 7.20 -2.17
CA LEU A 67 -3.92 7.82 -0.98
C LEU A 67 -4.19 9.32 -1.20
N ASN A 68 -3.26 10.02 -1.87
CA ASN A 68 -3.40 11.43 -2.23
C ASN A 68 -4.41 11.68 -3.37
N GLY A 69 -4.94 10.63 -4.00
CA GLY A 69 -5.84 10.76 -5.14
C GLY A 69 -5.14 11.22 -6.41
N GLN A 70 -3.83 10.99 -6.53
CA GLN A 70 -3.09 11.20 -7.77
C GLN A 70 -3.20 9.93 -8.63
N SER A 71 -4.34 9.77 -9.30
CA SER A 71 -4.57 8.91 -10.48
C SER A 71 -5.87 9.33 -11.13
#